data_AF-A0A935UQ31-F1
#
_entry.id   AF-A0A935UQ31-F1
#
_cell.length_a   1.000
_cell.length_b   1.000
_cell.length_c   1.000
_cell.angle_alpha   90.00
_cell.angle_beta   90.00
_cell.angle_gamma   90.00
#
_symmetry.space_group_name_H-M   'P 1'
#
loop_
_entity.id
_entity.type
_entity.pdbx_description
1 polymer ?
#
loop_
_entity_poly.entity_id
_entity_poly.type
_entity_poly.pdbx_seq_one_letter_code
_entity_poly.pdbx_strand_id
1 'polypeptide(L)'
;MTARPPLFTPFRRDEETIRIAPALARDGGLLAWARDFQLGTAGYRDLLDPADLHSTEVPFNSLNVSVMLAARAQLALEEGLAHLHVGGEVRPHTQEFIDLAARLYAACGICVHLRPEGVRTTPIWLSSFRGELRGARTGRELHASHCQSSEAAGSRWTNRGMQLLEMAGRIADRVRLLAERAAEEGLEIPLAAADDPLIVRDFDPVAAYADALRAIVPAEMLDGIAAAAARGFRTAICTEGGSMGAAARRVFAELGVGVDGDGPVFFTHEQESSDYHGIGILDGVNHGVDPGKWQVYKHVGAQALLRERRADLVFIWDPDGDRFNMVTAAPAAWPTAPAGLEVDPLDDARVLVFFKPNQIYFMLAAARLEALHAAGTLGDDDWIVATSWPTSRSIGELAEAFNRRHGTRLSTFRVPVGFKYFGSLVADLEDQVLESDPDRSRPDHPRRGRDRDRRRCSAPPPAADHGRGGGGAALGPSDWMLSRDGGARPWRSRGRHAGRAGRPWASGRACSPRGQLRRLLPGPSRRLRHRAPLLRAARRDPVRRVAARRGPRGGARRGQPPQGGRGGRLRGAGGAAAGRGGRRPAPAPAGGLRAAAGRALLPRRRRHADRVRGLLVRAAGQHRRCAALL
;
A
#
# COMPACT_ATOMS: atom_id res chain seq x y z
N MET A 1 -27.07 21.34 -21.87
CA MET A 1 -26.92 21.91 -20.51
C MET A 1 -25.95 23.07 -20.61
N THR A 2 -26.19 24.19 -19.94
CA THR A 2 -25.14 25.20 -19.71
C THR A 2 -24.15 24.62 -18.72
N ALA A 3 -22.84 24.75 -18.98
CA ALA A 3 -21.82 24.40 -18.01
C ALA A 3 -22.02 25.27 -16.75
N ARG A 4 -21.93 24.66 -15.56
CA ARG A 4 -21.83 25.42 -14.31
C ARG A 4 -20.47 26.14 -14.31
N PRO A 5 -20.37 27.38 -13.81
CA PRO A 5 -19.06 28.01 -13.61
C PRO A 5 -18.23 27.16 -12.64
N PRO A 6 -16.90 27.10 -12.79
CA PRO A 6 -16.03 26.34 -11.90
C PRO A 6 -16.12 26.90 -10.47
N LEU A 7 -15.99 26.03 -9.47
CA LEU A 7 -16.14 26.42 -8.06
C LEU A 7 -14.99 27.34 -7.57
N PHE A 8 -13.81 27.16 -8.15
CA PHE A 8 -12.61 27.97 -7.96
C PHE A 8 -11.74 27.87 -9.22
N THR A 9 -10.76 28.74 -9.36
CA THR A 9 -9.80 28.72 -10.48
C THR A 9 -8.46 28.19 -9.98
N PRO A 10 -7.97 27.01 -10.42
CA PRO A 10 -6.67 26.50 -10.00
C PRO A 10 -5.51 27.43 -10.40
N PHE A 11 -4.52 27.56 -9.50
CA PHE A 11 -3.29 28.35 -9.68
C PHE A 11 -3.50 29.85 -9.92
N ARG A 12 -4.66 30.39 -9.53
CA ARG A 12 -5.00 31.80 -9.66
C ARG A 12 -4.20 32.67 -8.69
N ARG A 13 -3.61 33.76 -9.20
CA ARG A 13 -2.78 34.74 -8.46
C ARG A 13 -3.54 35.88 -7.78
N ASP A 14 -4.86 35.88 -7.91
CA ASP A 14 -5.74 36.71 -7.10
C ASP A 14 -6.25 35.88 -5.91
N GLU A 15 -6.58 36.56 -4.81
CA GLU A 15 -7.47 36.00 -3.80
C GLU A 15 -8.83 35.63 -4.42
N GLU A 16 -9.44 34.57 -3.91
CA GLU A 16 -10.69 34.03 -4.42
C GLU A 16 -11.57 33.55 -3.24
N THR A 17 -12.88 33.45 -3.43
CA THR A 17 -13.78 32.93 -2.39
C THR A 17 -14.70 31.90 -3.00
N ILE A 18 -14.56 30.66 -2.55
CA ILE A 18 -15.49 29.58 -2.87
C ILE A 18 -16.82 29.90 -2.16
N ARG A 19 -17.87 30.14 -2.95
CA ARG A 19 -19.21 30.51 -2.48
C ARG A 19 -20.17 29.34 -2.65
N ILE A 20 -20.31 28.52 -1.61
CA ILE A 20 -21.25 27.40 -1.59
C ILE A 20 -22.61 27.94 -1.15
N ALA A 21 -23.47 28.29 -2.12
CA ALA A 21 -24.84 28.68 -1.86
C ALA A 21 -25.70 27.46 -1.44
N PRO A 22 -26.78 27.63 -0.65
CA PRO A 22 -27.71 26.55 -0.28
C PRO A 22 -28.24 25.71 -1.44
N ALA A 23 -28.43 26.32 -2.62
CA ALA A 23 -28.81 25.59 -3.83
C ALA A 23 -27.71 24.63 -4.30
N LEU A 24 -26.45 25.06 -4.33
CA LEU A 24 -25.32 24.22 -4.72
C LEU A 24 -25.07 23.08 -3.71
N ALA A 25 -25.21 23.36 -2.41
CA ALA A 25 -25.09 22.33 -1.37
C ALA A 25 -26.16 21.23 -1.49
N ARG A 26 -27.40 21.59 -1.86
CA ARG A 26 -28.47 20.61 -2.12
C ARG A 26 -28.26 19.87 -3.44
N ASP A 27 -28.05 20.59 -4.53
CA ASP A 27 -27.89 20.03 -5.87
C ASP A 27 -26.67 19.12 -5.99
N GLY A 28 -25.56 19.47 -5.31
CA GLY A 28 -24.33 18.68 -5.27
C GLY A 28 -24.33 17.55 -4.22
N GLY A 29 -25.47 17.28 -3.56
CA GLY A 29 -25.62 16.19 -2.59
C GLY A 29 -24.79 16.31 -1.30
N LEU A 30 -24.25 17.49 -1.01
CA LEU A 30 -23.23 17.73 0.05
C LEU A 30 -23.66 17.20 1.42
N LEU A 31 -24.92 17.41 1.81
CA LEU A 31 -25.48 16.90 3.08
C LEU A 31 -25.51 15.37 3.15
N ALA A 32 -25.93 14.71 2.07
CA ALA A 32 -26.02 13.25 2.03
C ALA A 32 -24.62 12.62 2.08
N TRP A 33 -23.67 13.20 1.34
CA TRP A 33 -22.26 12.85 1.40
C TRP A 33 -21.67 13.05 2.80
N ALA A 34 -21.86 14.22 3.41
CA ALA A 34 -21.27 14.57 4.71
C ALA A 34 -21.78 13.69 5.86
N ARG A 35 -23.06 13.31 5.84
CA ARG A 35 -23.63 12.34 6.79
C ARG A 35 -22.81 11.04 6.80
N ASP A 36 -22.56 10.48 5.63
CA ASP A 36 -21.94 9.17 5.44
C ASP A 36 -20.40 9.25 5.38
N PHE A 37 -19.83 10.46 5.30
CA PHE A 37 -18.39 10.73 5.28
C PHE A 37 -17.67 10.16 6.51
N GLN A 38 -16.59 9.42 6.26
CA GLN A 38 -15.69 8.87 7.27
C GLN A 38 -14.23 8.91 6.76
N LEU A 39 -13.29 9.14 7.67
CA LEU A 39 -11.85 8.95 7.40
C LEU A 39 -11.43 7.52 7.74
N GLY A 40 -11.08 6.75 6.71
CA GLY A 40 -10.53 5.40 6.86
C GLY A 40 -9.04 5.39 7.21
N THR A 41 -8.47 4.18 7.32
CA THR A 41 -7.02 3.96 7.56
C THR A 41 -6.14 4.23 6.34
N ALA A 42 -6.59 5.09 5.43
CA ALA A 42 -5.90 5.49 4.20
C ALA A 42 -6.42 6.85 3.69
N GLY A 43 -6.88 7.71 4.61
CA GLY A 43 -7.57 8.96 4.30
C GLY A 43 -9.06 8.80 4.05
N TYR A 44 -9.68 9.84 3.51
CA TYR A 44 -10.91 9.71 2.73
C TYR A 44 -10.54 9.16 1.35
N ARG A 45 -11.36 8.28 0.76
CA ARG A 45 -11.16 7.69 -0.57
C ARG A 45 -12.48 7.57 -1.29
N ASP A 46 -12.54 7.94 -2.57
CA ASP A 46 -13.77 7.83 -3.37
C ASP A 46 -13.52 7.99 -4.88
N LEU A 47 -14.57 7.86 -5.69
CA LEU A 47 -14.51 8.10 -7.13
C LEU A 47 -14.27 9.57 -7.47
N LEU A 48 -13.42 9.80 -8.47
CA LEU A 48 -13.13 11.09 -9.13
C LEU A 48 -13.51 11.01 -10.62
N ASP A 49 -13.84 12.14 -11.23
CA ASP A 49 -14.09 12.26 -12.67
C ASP A 49 -12.82 12.79 -13.36
N PRO A 50 -12.08 11.99 -14.15
CA PRO A 50 -10.81 12.41 -14.75
C PRO A 50 -10.93 13.52 -15.79
N ALA A 51 -12.15 13.93 -16.16
CA ALA A 51 -12.42 15.00 -17.12
C ALA A 51 -12.92 16.30 -16.47
N ASP A 52 -13.42 16.26 -15.22
CA ASP A 52 -13.96 17.43 -14.53
C ASP A 52 -13.81 17.36 -12.99
N LEU A 53 -12.80 18.10 -12.49
CA LEU A 53 -12.56 18.44 -11.08
C LEU A 53 -13.80 18.93 -10.31
N HIS A 54 -14.79 19.52 -10.99
CA HIS A 54 -16.00 20.07 -10.38
C HIS A 54 -17.23 19.16 -10.49
N SER A 55 -17.10 17.97 -11.12
CA SER A 55 -18.19 17.02 -11.36
C SER A 55 -18.85 16.54 -10.07
N THR A 56 -20.07 17.01 -9.80
CA THR A 56 -20.85 16.61 -8.60
C THR A 56 -21.48 15.22 -8.71
N GLU A 57 -21.37 14.56 -9.87
CA GLU A 57 -21.87 13.20 -10.10
C GLU A 57 -21.01 12.13 -9.40
N VAL A 58 -19.82 12.49 -8.94
CA VAL A 58 -18.89 11.63 -8.19
C VAL A 58 -18.49 12.28 -6.85
N PRO A 59 -18.16 11.51 -5.79
CA PRO A 59 -17.99 12.10 -4.46
C PRO A 59 -16.66 12.85 -4.25
N PHE A 60 -15.57 12.47 -4.94
CA PHE A 60 -14.28 13.16 -4.83
C PHE A 60 -14.18 14.32 -5.85
N ASN A 61 -14.87 15.41 -5.53
CA ASN A 61 -14.96 16.62 -6.34
C ASN A 61 -14.55 17.88 -5.55
N SER A 62 -14.35 19.00 -6.24
CA SER A 62 -13.96 20.27 -5.61
C SER A 62 -14.89 20.77 -4.49
N LEU A 63 -16.21 20.54 -4.57
CA LEU A 63 -17.17 20.97 -3.54
C LEU A 63 -16.94 20.23 -2.22
N ASN A 64 -16.97 18.89 -2.28
CA ASN A 64 -16.78 18.03 -1.13
C ASN A 64 -15.36 18.14 -0.55
N VAL A 65 -14.35 18.27 -1.42
CA VAL A 65 -12.95 18.45 -1.00
C VAL A 65 -12.74 19.81 -0.32
N SER A 66 -13.38 20.89 -0.80
CA SER A 66 -13.28 22.22 -0.16
C SER A 66 -13.82 22.20 1.28
N VAL A 67 -14.99 21.59 1.50
CA VAL A 67 -15.57 21.42 2.84
C VAL A 67 -14.67 20.53 3.73
N MET A 68 -14.12 19.45 3.16
CA MET A 68 -13.15 18.58 3.85
C MET A 68 -11.83 19.31 4.23
N LEU A 69 -11.41 20.30 3.44
CA LEU A 69 -10.22 21.12 3.67
C LEU A 69 -10.48 22.22 4.70
N ALA A 70 -11.59 22.95 4.60
CA ALA A 70 -12.04 23.95 5.58
C ALA A 70 -12.22 23.33 6.98
N ALA A 71 -12.84 22.14 7.06
CA ALA A 71 -12.94 21.38 8.30
C ALA A 71 -11.57 21.04 8.89
N ARG A 72 -10.54 20.78 8.07
CA ARG A 72 -9.17 20.58 8.55
C ARG A 72 -8.51 21.88 9.00
N ALA A 73 -8.72 22.98 8.29
CA ALA A 73 -8.09 24.27 8.58
C ALA A 73 -8.50 24.77 9.97
N GLN A 74 -9.81 24.79 10.25
CA GLN A 74 -10.33 25.18 11.57
C GLN A 74 -9.77 24.29 12.69
N LEU A 75 -9.80 22.97 12.50
CA LEU A 75 -9.22 22.02 13.46
C LEU A 75 -7.69 22.14 13.59
N ALA A 76 -6.98 22.74 12.62
CA ALA A 76 -5.55 23.00 12.71
C ALA A 76 -5.25 24.27 13.53
N LEU A 77 -6.08 25.32 13.37
CA LEU A 77 -6.02 26.53 14.19
C LEU A 77 -6.36 26.26 15.65
N GLU A 78 -7.39 25.43 15.92
CA GLU A 78 -7.70 24.90 17.26
C GLU A 78 -6.52 24.16 17.93
N GLU A 79 -5.56 23.67 17.13
CA GLU A 79 -4.39 22.90 17.58
C GLU A 79 -3.09 23.72 17.55
N GLY A 80 -3.16 25.02 17.24
CA GLY A 80 -1.99 25.90 17.17
C GLY A 80 -0.99 25.52 16.05
N LEU A 81 -1.47 24.95 14.94
CA LEU A 81 -0.64 24.49 13.84
C LEU A 81 -0.38 25.61 12.82
N ALA A 82 0.73 26.34 12.99
CA ALA A 82 1.18 27.38 12.07
C ALA A 82 1.84 26.86 10.78
N HIS A 83 2.29 25.59 10.73
CA HIS A 83 2.99 25.01 9.58
C HIS A 83 2.47 23.61 9.22
N LEU A 84 2.27 23.36 7.92
CA LEU A 84 1.99 22.04 7.35
C LEU A 84 2.60 21.88 5.94
N HIS A 85 2.58 20.66 5.40
CA HIS A 85 2.84 20.42 3.97
C HIS A 85 1.61 19.82 3.26
N VAL A 86 1.46 20.13 1.96
CA VAL A 86 0.54 19.42 1.06
C VAL A 86 1.32 18.83 -0.12
N GLY A 87 1.22 17.50 -0.29
CA GLY A 87 1.83 16.76 -1.39
C GLY A 87 0.83 15.81 -2.06
N GLY A 88 1.26 15.11 -3.10
CA GLY A 88 0.49 14.05 -3.76
C GLY A 88 1.25 13.34 -4.87
N GLU A 89 0.62 12.31 -5.43
CA GLU A 89 1.14 11.50 -6.55
C GLU A 89 0.56 11.92 -7.92
N VAL A 90 0.36 10.99 -8.85
CA VAL A 90 0.28 11.28 -10.31
C VAL A 90 -1.14 11.36 -10.86
N ARG A 91 -2.15 11.11 -10.02
CA ARG A 91 -3.57 11.03 -10.40
C ARG A 91 -4.11 12.30 -11.06
N PRO A 92 -5.17 12.18 -11.89
CA PRO A 92 -5.89 13.35 -12.40
C PRO A 92 -6.26 14.30 -11.27
N HIS A 93 -6.16 15.59 -11.55
CA HIS A 93 -6.48 16.69 -10.63
C HIS A 93 -5.66 16.79 -9.33
N THR A 94 -4.63 15.97 -9.13
CA THR A 94 -3.84 15.99 -7.89
C THR A 94 -3.17 17.35 -7.64
N GLN A 95 -2.66 18.01 -8.68
CA GLN A 95 -1.98 19.30 -8.54
C GLN A 95 -2.97 20.43 -8.22
N GLU A 96 -4.16 20.38 -8.82
CA GLU A 96 -5.27 21.30 -8.59
C GLU A 96 -5.87 21.13 -7.18
N PHE A 97 -5.89 19.90 -6.64
CA PHE A 97 -6.22 19.65 -5.24
C PHE A 97 -5.09 20.05 -4.26
N ILE A 98 -3.82 20.04 -4.68
CA ILE A 98 -2.69 20.61 -3.91
C ILE A 98 -2.85 22.14 -3.85
N ASP A 99 -3.12 22.81 -4.97
CA ASP A 99 -3.37 24.26 -5.05
C ASP A 99 -4.53 24.70 -4.17
N LEU A 100 -5.69 24.04 -4.32
CA LEU A 100 -6.88 24.29 -3.49
C LEU A 100 -6.58 24.17 -1.99
N ALA A 101 -5.83 23.13 -1.60
CA ALA A 101 -5.44 22.93 -0.21
C ALA A 101 -4.44 23.98 0.27
N ALA A 102 -3.45 24.34 -0.56
CA ALA A 102 -2.42 25.32 -0.22
C ALA A 102 -3.03 26.71 0.01
N ARG A 103 -3.80 27.21 -0.97
CA ARG A 103 -4.43 28.54 -0.93
C ARG A 103 -5.47 28.67 0.19
N LEU A 104 -6.21 27.59 0.50
CA LEU A 104 -7.15 27.56 1.61
C LEU A 104 -6.45 27.59 2.97
N TYR A 105 -5.35 26.86 3.13
CA TYR A 105 -4.57 26.88 4.39
C TYR A 105 -3.81 28.21 4.57
N ALA A 106 -3.25 28.79 3.50
CA ALA A 106 -2.65 30.12 3.51
C ALA A 106 -3.67 31.22 3.90
N ALA A 107 -4.88 31.21 3.31
CA ALA A 107 -5.96 32.12 3.70
C ALA A 107 -6.44 31.97 5.16
N CYS A 108 -6.09 30.85 5.80
CA CYS A 108 -6.34 30.61 7.23
C CYS A 108 -5.13 31.00 8.11
N GLY A 109 -4.09 31.63 7.57
CA GLY A 109 -2.87 32.02 8.28
C GLY A 109 -1.89 30.88 8.55
N ILE A 110 -2.00 29.75 7.83
CA ILE A 110 -1.14 28.57 8.01
C ILE A 110 -0.11 28.52 6.88
N CYS A 111 1.18 28.48 7.24
CA CYS A 111 2.28 28.29 6.30
C CYS A 111 2.21 26.88 5.68
N VAL A 112 2.21 26.84 4.34
CA VAL A 112 2.13 25.63 3.53
C VAL A 112 3.45 25.41 2.80
N HIS A 113 4.17 24.37 3.22
CA HIS A 113 5.34 23.89 2.51
C HIS A 113 4.90 23.01 1.33
N LEU A 114 5.43 23.26 0.14
CA LEU A 114 5.25 22.49 -1.10
C LEU A 114 6.61 22.00 -1.61
N ARG A 115 6.61 21.09 -2.60
CA ARG A 115 7.87 20.70 -3.29
C ARG A 115 8.50 21.89 -4.03
N PRO A 116 9.83 21.86 -4.26
CA PRO A 116 10.52 22.81 -5.13
C PRO A 116 9.87 22.97 -6.50
N GLU A 117 10.13 24.10 -7.14
CA GLU A 117 9.60 24.37 -8.48
C GLU A 117 10.05 23.30 -9.50
N GLY A 118 9.15 22.96 -10.42
CA GLY A 118 9.33 21.84 -11.35
C GLY A 118 9.17 20.43 -10.77
N VAL A 119 9.10 20.25 -9.44
CA VAL A 119 8.87 18.93 -8.81
C VAL A 119 7.39 18.77 -8.44
N ARG A 120 6.64 18.02 -9.27
CA ARG A 120 5.18 17.89 -9.13
C ARG A 120 4.74 16.95 -8.01
N THR A 121 5.40 15.82 -7.83
CA THR A 121 4.93 14.75 -6.94
C THR A 121 5.75 14.55 -5.68
N THR A 122 5.16 13.84 -4.73
CA THR A 122 5.82 13.41 -3.49
C THR A 122 5.41 11.96 -3.20
N PRO A 123 6.38 11.02 -3.08
CA PRO A 123 6.09 9.73 -2.47
C PRO A 123 5.65 9.88 -1.02
N ILE A 124 4.62 9.14 -0.62
CA ILE A 124 3.96 9.21 0.69
C ILE A 124 4.93 9.08 1.88
N TRP A 125 6.05 8.37 1.67
CA TRP A 125 7.07 8.14 2.68
C TRP A 125 8.00 9.33 2.90
N LEU A 126 8.30 10.15 1.87
CA LEU A 126 8.90 11.48 2.08
C LEU A 126 7.93 12.37 2.88
N SER A 127 6.63 12.19 2.66
CA SER A 127 5.59 12.90 3.39
C SER A 127 5.36 12.45 4.83
N SER A 128 5.85 11.28 5.21
CA SER A 128 5.89 10.79 6.59
C SER A 128 7.21 11.11 7.30
N PHE A 129 8.32 11.24 6.54
CA PHE A 129 9.67 11.55 7.04
C PHE A 129 9.84 13.00 7.58
N ARG A 130 8.80 13.84 7.58
CA ARG A 130 8.84 15.29 7.86
C ARG A 130 9.38 15.76 9.22
N GLY A 131 9.70 14.88 10.17
CA GLY A 131 10.13 15.27 11.53
C GLY A 131 11.39 16.15 11.59
N GLU A 132 12.16 16.22 10.50
CA GLU A 132 13.45 16.88 10.42
C GLU A 132 13.42 18.26 9.73
N LEU A 133 12.25 18.73 9.28
CA LEU A 133 12.11 19.98 8.50
C LEU A 133 11.23 21.04 9.20
N ARG A 134 11.89 22.05 9.78
CA ARG A 134 11.40 23.42 9.98
C ARG A 134 10.01 23.54 10.62
N GLY A 135 9.81 22.83 11.73
CA GLY A 135 8.59 22.95 12.54
C GLY A 135 7.28 22.55 11.85
N ALA A 136 7.31 21.87 10.69
CA ALA A 136 6.13 21.43 9.94
C ALA A 136 5.35 20.30 10.67
N ARG A 137 4.59 20.69 11.70
CA ARG A 137 3.96 19.79 12.68
C ARG A 137 2.86 18.87 12.12
N THR A 138 2.35 19.05 10.90
CA THR A 138 1.48 18.05 10.24
C THR A 138 1.68 18.04 8.72
N GLY A 139 1.09 17.05 8.03
CA GLY A 139 1.06 17.02 6.57
C GLY A 139 -0.20 16.37 6.01
N ARG A 140 -0.49 16.66 4.74
CA ARG A 140 -1.52 16.02 3.92
C ARG A 140 -0.88 15.41 2.68
N GLU A 141 -1.35 14.23 2.30
CA GLU A 141 -1.00 13.59 1.03
C GLU A 141 -2.25 13.30 0.20
N LEU A 142 -2.23 13.69 -1.07
CA LEU A 142 -3.26 13.42 -2.06
C LEU A 142 -2.83 12.24 -2.93
N HIS A 143 -3.34 11.06 -2.58
CA HIS A 143 -2.92 9.78 -3.14
C HIS A 143 -4.02 8.74 -2.93
N ALA A 144 -4.22 7.84 -3.89
CA ALA A 144 -5.04 6.63 -3.66
C ALA A 144 -4.23 5.33 -3.70
N SER A 145 -2.88 5.38 -3.66
CA SER A 145 -2.04 4.17 -3.68
C SER A 145 -2.38 3.33 -4.93
N HIS A 146 -2.32 2.01 -4.85
CA HIS A 146 -2.77 1.00 -5.80
C HIS A 146 -4.23 1.01 -6.35
N CYS A 147 -5.06 2.04 -6.11
CA CYS A 147 -6.45 2.09 -6.59
C CYS A 147 -6.56 2.41 -8.10
N GLN A 148 -7.74 2.21 -8.71
CA GLN A 148 -8.01 2.60 -10.11
C GLN A 148 -7.72 4.10 -10.32
N SER A 149 -7.29 4.55 -11.50
CA SER A 149 -7.00 5.98 -11.78
C SER A 149 -8.21 6.91 -11.58
N SER A 150 -9.42 6.37 -11.62
CA SER A 150 -10.70 7.03 -11.30
C SER A 150 -11.05 7.08 -9.80
N GLU A 151 -10.15 6.69 -8.89
CA GLU A 151 -10.28 6.90 -7.44
C GLU A 151 -9.29 7.96 -6.95
N ALA A 152 -9.72 8.90 -6.12
CA ALA A 152 -8.86 9.85 -5.42
C ALA A 152 -9.01 9.72 -3.91
N ALA A 153 -8.00 10.18 -3.18
CA ALA A 153 -7.94 10.03 -1.75
C ALA A 153 -6.99 11.03 -1.08
N GLY A 154 -7.19 11.26 0.23
CA GLY A 154 -6.46 12.25 1.01
C GLY A 154 -6.06 11.77 2.40
N SER A 155 -4.82 11.27 2.55
CA SER A 155 -4.23 10.93 3.85
C SER A 155 -3.76 12.16 4.62
N ARG A 156 -3.63 12.01 5.95
CA ARG A 156 -3.27 13.09 6.88
C ARG A 156 -2.36 12.56 8.00
N TRP A 157 -1.36 13.35 8.38
CA TRP A 157 -0.27 12.96 9.28
C TRP A 157 -0.21 13.81 10.54
N THR A 158 0.12 13.19 11.68
CA THR A 158 0.41 13.84 12.97
C THR A 158 1.82 14.45 12.99
N ASN A 159 2.09 15.22 14.05
CA ASN A 159 3.42 15.68 14.45
C ASN A 159 4.44 14.57 14.78
N ARG A 160 4.02 13.30 14.82
CA ARG A 160 4.92 12.12 14.96
C ARG A 160 5.14 11.39 13.62
N GLY A 161 4.66 11.96 12.49
CA GLY A 161 4.69 11.34 11.16
C GLY A 161 3.68 10.21 10.96
N MET A 162 2.71 10.05 11.87
CA MET A 162 1.78 8.91 11.93
C MET A 162 0.41 9.27 11.34
N GLN A 163 -0.31 8.28 10.82
CA GLN A 163 -1.65 8.50 10.26
C GLN A 163 -2.66 8.96 11.33
N LEU A 164 -3.41 10.02 11.03
CA LEU A 164 -4.32 10.70 11.96
C LEU A 164 -5.57 9.87 12.33
N LEU A 165 -5.44 9.04 13.37
CA LEU A 165 -6.54 8.30 13.99
C LEU A 165 -7.45 9.16 14.86
N GLU A 166 -6.88 9.88 15.82
CA GLU A 166 -7.65 10.47 16.92
C GLU A 166 -8.50 11.68 16.48
N MET A 167 -8.03 12.40 15.46
CA MET A 167 -8.81 13.45 14.80
C MET A 167 -9.89 12.93 13.84
N ALA A 168 -9.90 11.65 13.48
CA ALA A 168 -10.75 11.14 12.39
C ALA A 168 -12.24 11.41 12.63
N GLY A 169 -12.69 11.25 13.88
CA GLY A 169 -14.03 11.65 14.34
C GLY A 169 -14.24 13.17 14.24
N ARG A 170 -13.45 13.97 15.00
CA ARG A 170 -13.52 15.44 15.00
C ARG A 170 -13.59 16.05 13.59
N ILE A 171 -12.84 15.50 12.63
CA ILE A 171 -12.86 15.92 11.23
C ILE A 171 -14.21 15.60 10.57
N ALA A 172 -14.72 14.38 10.70
CA ALA A 172 -16.01 14.00 10.12
C ALA A 172 -17.17 14.78 10.74
N ASP A 173 -17.10 15.03 12.05
CA ASP A 173 -18.09 15.81 12.79
C ASP A 173 -18.06 17.28 12.36
N ARG A 174 -16.87 17.87 12.14
CA ARG A 174 -16.74 19.22 11.56
C ARG A 174 -17.15 19.29 10.09
N VAL A 175 -16.95 18.23 9.30
CA VAL A 175 -17.45 18.16 7.91
C VAL A 175 -18.97 18.19 7.87
N ARG A 176 -19.67 17.47 8.77
CA ARG A 176 -21.14 17.54 8.89
C ARG A 176 -21.62 18.93 9.26
N LEU A 177 -21.06 19.54 10.30
CA LEU A 177 -21.42 20.89 10.72
C LEU A 177 -21.22 21.96 9.62
N LEU A 178 -20.16 21.84 8.81
CA LEU A 178 -19.96 22.75 7.68
C LEU A 178 -20.89 22.45 6.49
N ALA A 179 -21.26 21.19 6.26
CA ALA A 179 -22.23 20.81 5.22
C ALA A 179 -23.67 21.21 5.57
N GLU A 180 -24.04 21.12 6.85
CA GLU A 180 -25.31 21.60 7.41
C GLU A 180 -25.43 23.10 7.21
N ARG A 181 -24.45 23.88 7.70
CA ARG A 181 -24.37 25.33 7.48
C ARG A 181 -24.42 25.71 5.99
N ALA A 182 -23.68 25.00 5.14
CA ALA A 182 -23.66 25.25 3.69
C ALA A 182 -25.02 25.02 3.00
N ALA A 183 -25.88 24.16 3.56
CA ALA A 183 -27.21 23.85 3.03
C ALA A 183 -28.34 24.73 3.59
N GLU A 184 -28.13 25.33 4.77
CA GLU A 184 -29.09 26.23 5.45
C GLU A 184 -28.80 27.71 5.15
N GLU A 185 -27.59 28.19 5.50
CA GLU A 185 -27.15 29.57 5.33
C GLU A 185 -26.37 29.78 4.02
N GLY A 186 -25.59 28.77 3.64
CA GLY A 186 -24.48 28.89 2.70
C GLY A 186 -23.13 28.96 3.42
N LEU A 187 -22.05 28.76 2.68
CA LEU A 187 -20.70 28.75 3.22
C LEU A 187 -19.72 29.44 2.27
N GLU A 188 -18.99 30.42 2.81
CA GLU A 188 -17.85 31.04 2.13
C GLU A 188 -16.54 30.42 2.65
N ILE A 189 -15.65 30.06 1.73
CA ILE A 189 -14.32 29.51 2.02
C ILE A 189 -13.29 30.36 1.26
N PRO A 190 -12.41 31.11 1.96
CA PRO A 190 -11.42 31.97 1.31
C PRO A 190 -10.26 31.13 0.75
N LEU A 191 -9.69 31.60 -0.37
CA LEU A 191 -8.48 31.12 -0.99
C LEU A 191 -7.52 32.30 -1.17
N ALA A 192 -6.27 32.15 -0.72
CA ALA A 192 -5.22 33.12 -1.00
C ALA A 192 -4.81 33.09 -2.49
N ALA A 193 -3.95 34.01 -2.90
CA ALA A 193 -3.25 33.93 -4.17
C ALA A 193 -2.38 32.65 -4.24
N ALA A 194 -2.17 32.09 -5.44
CA ALA A 194 -1.29 30.93 -5.65
C ALA A 194 0.20 31.23 -5.39
N ASP A 195 0.57 32.52 -5.36
CA ASP A 195 1.88 33.07 -5.00
C ASP A 195 1.87 33.87 -3.68
N ASP A 196 0.89 33.57 -2.79
CA ASP A 196 0.84 34.07 -1.41
C ASP A 196 2.12 33.69 -0.61
N PRO A 197 2.69 34.60 0.22
CA PRO A 197 3.95 34.37 0.93
C PRO A 197 3.93 33.25 1.97
N LEU A 198 2.76 32.74 2.36
CA LEU A 198 2.62 31.54 3.20
C LEU A 198 2.73 30.23 2.38
N ILE A 199 2.74 30.28 1.06
CA ILE A 199 2.88 29.11 0.16
C ILE A 199 4.35 28.98 -0.27
N VAL A 200 5.12 28.19 0.47
CA VAL A 200 6.59 28.12 0.34
C VAL A 200 7.04 26.82 -0.34
N ARG A 201 7.84 26.92 -1.41
CA ARG A 201 8.34 25.77 -2.19
C ARG A 201 9.69 25.23 -1.73
N ASP A 202 9.86 24.99 -0.41
CA ASP A 202 11.13 24.57 0.19
C ASP A 202 11.17 23.10 0.67
N PHE A 203 10.12 22.29 0.46
CA PHE A 203 10.09 20.92 0.96
C PHE A 203 10.90 19.93 0.09
N ASP A 204 12.20 19.82 0.35
CA ASP A 204 13.07 18.83 -0.29
C ASP A 204 13.88 17.95 0.68
N PRO A 205 13.22 16.95 1.32
CA PRO A 205 13.83 16.06 2.31
C PRO A 205 14.85 15.04 1.75
N VAL A 206 15.15 15.04 0.45
CA VAL A 206 15.76 13.90 -0.25
C VAL A 206 17.14 13.52 0.31
N ALA A 207 18.02 14.51 0.53
CA ALA A 207 19.35 14.27 1.09
C ALA A 207 19.28 13.74 2.53
N ALA A 208 18.48 14.38 3.39
CA ALA A 208 18.27 13.93 4.77
C ALA A 208 17.67 12.51 4.85
N TYR A 209 16.78 12.14 3.90
CA TYR A 209 16.28 10.77 3.80
C TYR A 209 17.37 9.78 3.37
N ALA A 210 18.28 10.16 2.47
CA ALA A 210 19.43 9.34 2.13
C ALA A 210 20.40 9.18 3.32
N ASP A 211 20.63 10.24 4.10
CA ASP A 211 21.38 10.18 5.36
C ASP A 211 20.75 9.19 6.35
N ALA A 212 19.43 9.30 6.57
CA ALA A 212 18.65 8.35 7.38
C ALA A 212 18.65 6.93 6.81
N LEU A 213 18.77 6.73 5.49
CA LEU A 213 18.97 5.40 4.90
C LEU A 213 20.37 4.83 5.16
N ARG A 214 21.44 5.64 5.15
CA ARG A 214 22.80 5.17 5.50
C ARG A 214 22.90 4.76 6.98
N ALA A 215 22.09 5.35 7.87
CA ALA A 215 21.93 4.91 9.26
C ALA A 215 21.09 3.61 9.43
N ILE A 216 20.51 3.07 8.35
CA ILE A 216 19.61 1.90 8.36
C ILE A 216 20.17 0.74 7.52
N VAL A 217 20.88 1.04 6.44
CA VAL A 217 21.50 0.09 5.52
C VAL A 217 23.02 0.19 5.70
N PRO A 218 23.68 -0.83 6.30
CA PRO A 218 25.13 -0.82 6.50
C PRO A 218 25.91 -0.63 5.20
N ALA A 219 27.09 0.00 5.27
CA ALA A 219 27.91 0.32 4.11
C ALA A 219 28.24 -0.92 3.27
N GLU A 220 28.49 -2.06 3.92
CA GLU A 220 28.80 -3.35 3.31
C GLU A 220 27.64 -3.90 2.46
N MET A 221 26.39 -3.49 2.74
CA MET A 221 25.25 -3.79 1.85
C MET A 221 25.26 -2.91 0.61
N LEU A 222 25.62 -1.63 0.73
CA LEU A 222 25.66 -0.66 -0.37
C LEU A 222 26.84 -0.96 -1.32
N ASP A 223 28.04 -1.17 -0.77
CA ASP A 223 29.19 -1.73 -1.49
C ASP A 223 28.82 -3.09 -2.11
N GLY A 224 27.99 -3.85 -1.40
CA GLY A 224 27.41 -5.10 -1.85
C GLY A 224 26.52 -4.99 -3.10
N ILE A 225 26.04 -3.80 -3.47
CA ILE A 225 25.35 -3.53 -4.75
C ILE A 225 26.40 -3.38 -5.86
N ALA A 226 27.39 -2.51 -5.69
CA ALA A 226 28.47 -2.30 -6.67
C ALA A 226 29.25 -3.60 -6.96
N ALA A 227 29.58 -4.35 -5.90
CA ALA A 227 30.24 -5.65 -6.01
C ALA A 227 29.35 -6.75 -6.64
N ALA A 228 28.04 -6.54 -6.79
CA ALA A 228 27.16 -7.40 -7.59
C ALA A 228 27.05 -6.90 -9.04
N ALA A 229 26.98 -5.58 -9.25
CA ALA A 229 27.00 -4.92 -10.55
C ALA A 229 28.23 -5.32 -11.38
N ALA A 230 29.41 -5.33 -10.75
CA ALA A 230 30.67 -5.77 -11.36
C ALA A 230 30.70 -7.27 -11.75
N ARG A 231 29.71 -8.06 -11.31
CA ARG A 231 29.49 -9.46 -11.72
C ARG A 231 28.33 -9.60 -12.72
N GLY A 232 27.85 -8.49 -13.27
CA GLY A 232 26.75 -8.43 -14.24
C GLY A 232 25.34 -8.52 -13.64
N PHE A 233 25.17 -8.45 -12.31
CA PHE A 233 23.84 -8.50 -11.70
C PHE A 233 23.07 -7.20 -11.95
N ARG A 234 21.88 -7.30 -12.54
CA ARG A 234 21.05 -6.13 -12.92
C ARG A 234 19.65 -6.17 -12.32
N THR A 235 19.18 -5.01 -11.87
CA THR A 235 17.86 -4.83 -11.25
C THR A 235 17.02 -3.86 -12.08
N ALA A 236 15.84 -4.30 -12.52
CA ALA A 236 14.82 -3.40 -13.03
C ALA A 236 13.90 -2.95 -11.89
N ILE A 237 13.41 -1.71 -11.93
CA ILE A 237 12.35 -1.25 -11.03
C ILE A 237 11.23 -0.61 -11.86
N CYS A 238 10.06 -1.23 -11.84
CA CYS A 238 8.84 -0.65 -12.38
C CYS A 238 8.29 0.37 -11.37
N THR A 239 8.22 1.63 -11.78
CA THR A 239 7.64 2.74 -11.00
C THR A 239 6.13 2.89 -11.23
N GLU A 240 5.54 2.07 -12.10
CA GLU A 240 4.12 2.08 -12.49
C GLU A 240 3.61 3.46 -12.99
N GLY A 241 4.50 4.32 -13.48
CA GLY A 241 4.17 5.72 -13.81
C GLY A 241 3.85 6.60 -12.60
N GLY A 242 4.17 6.17 -11.38
CA GLY A 242 3.91 6.88 -10.14
C GLY A 242 5.03 7.84 -9.68
N SER A 243 4.81 8.45 -8.51
CA SER A 243 5.68 9.47 -7.89
C SER A 243 7.12 9.02 -7.58
N MET A 244 7.41 7.73 -7.70
CA MET A 244 8.69 7.15 -7.28
C MET A 244 9.86 7.48 -8.21
N GLY A 245 9.65 7.69 -9.52
CA GLY A 245 10.74 7.80 -10.50
C GLY A 245 11.78 8.88 -10.16
N ALA A 246 11.39 10.15 -10.25
CA ALA A 246 12.28 11.28 -9.98
C ALA A 246 12.82 11.29 -8.54
N ALA A 247 12.02 10.88 -7.56
CA ALA A 247 12.42 10.84 -6.15
C ALA A 247 13.47 9.74 -5.87
N ALA A 248 13.23 8.51 -6.36
CA ALA A 248 14.14 7.39 -6.18
C ALA A 248 15.44 7.58 -6.96
N ARG A 249 15.41 8.15 -8.18
CA ARG A 249 16.61 8.50 -8.94
C ARG A 249 17.56 9.36 -8.11
N ARG A 250 17.03 10.38 -7.42
CA ARG A 250 17.84 11.24 -6.55
C ARG A 250 18.34 10.50 -5.31
N VAL A 251 17.48 9.72 -4.61
CA VAL A 251 17.91 8.93 -3.44
C VAL A 251 19.00 7.92 -3.80
N PHE A 252 18.93 7.25 -4.95
CA PHE A 252 19.99 6.35 -5.40
C PHE A 252 21.29 7.09 -5.71
N ALA A 253 21.23 8.28 -6.34
CA ALA A 253 22.41 9.11 -6.58
C ALA A 253 23.10 9.56 -5.27
N GLU A 254 22.32 10.00 -4.27
CA GLU A 254 22.84 10.31 -2.92
C GLU A 254 23.49 9.08 -2.24
N LEU A 255 22.97 7.88 -2.51
CA LEU A 255 23.52 6.62 -2.01
C LEU A 255 24.65 6.03 -2.87
N GLY A 256 25.12 6.73 -3.92
CA GLY A 256 26.19 6.27 -4.82
C GLY A 256 25.78 5.12 -5.76
N VAL A 257 24.49 4.85 -5.94
CA VAL A 257 23.96 3.78 -6.79
C VAL A 257 23.59 4.33 -8.17
N GLY A 258 24.26 3.84 -9.22
CA GLY A 258 23.95 4.22 -10.61
C GLY A 258 22.57 3.72 -11.08
N VAL A 259 21.83 4.58 -11.78
CA VAL A 259 20.45 4.33 -12.25
C VAL A 259 20.34 4.68 -13.75
N ASP A 260 20.76 3.80 -14.63
CA ASP A 260 20.87 4.07 -16.07
C ASP A 260 20.98 2.79 -16.92
N GLY A 261 21.24 2.94 -18.22
CA GLY A 261 21.34 1.85 -19.19
C GLY A 261 22.44 0.82 -18.89
N ASP A 262 23.47 1.18 -18.14
CA ASP A 262 24.64 0.34 -17.84
C ASP A 262 24.81 0.04 -16.33
N GLY A 263 24.21 0.87 -15.47
CA GLY A 263 24.26 0.73 -14.01
C GLY A 263 23.54 -0.49 -13.41
N PRO A 264 23.71 -0.74 -12.09
CA PRO A 264 23.07 -1.87 -11.39
C PRO A 264 21.54 -1.80 -11.38
N VAL A 265 20.98 -0.59 -11.47
CA VAL A 265 19.55 -0.33 -11.42
C VAL A 265 19.13 0.39 -12.70
N PHE A 266 17.96 0.05 -13.25
CA PHE A 266 17.29 0.86 -14.26
C PHE A 266 15.78 0.86 -14.02
N PHE A 267 15.10 1.91 -14.48
CA PHE A 267 13.65 2.05 -14.29
C PHE A 267 12.86 1.64 -15.53
N THR A 268 11.63 1.16 -15.31
CA THR A 268 10.62 1.02 -16.36
C THR A 268 9.36 1.80 -15.95
N HIS A 269 8.71 2.44 -16.93
CA HIS A 269 7.59 3.34 -16.69
C HIS A 269 7.96 4.54 -15.78
N GLU A 270 9.20 5.04 -15.90
CA GLU A 270 9.75 6.15 -15.07
C GLU A 270 8.97 7.46 -15.21
N GLN A 271 8.48 7.75 -16.42
CA GLN A 271 7.69 8.94 -16.68
C GLN A 271 6.36 8.87 -15.92
N GLU A 272 6.06 9.93 -15.18
CA GLU A 272 4.78 10.08 -14.47
C GLU A 272 3.60 9.99 -15.44
N SER A 273 2.59 9.16 -15.13
CA SER A 273 1.32 9.13 -15.89
C SER A 273 0.11 8.88 -14.98
N SER A 274 -0.92 9.71 -15.16
CA SER A 274 -2.19 9.65 -14.44
C SER A 274 -3.06 8.42 -14.75
N ASP A 275 -2.72 7.67 -15.81
CA ASP A 275 -3.34 6.40 -16.19
C ASP A 275 -2.45 5.18 -15.92
N TYR A 276 -1.28 5.37 -15.29
CA TYR A 276 -0.25 4.35 -15.05
C TYR A 276 0.22 3.62 -16.31
N HIS A 277 0.25 4.29 -17.46
CA HIS A 277 0.56 3.70 -18.77
C HIS A 277 -0.38 2.53 -19.14
N GLY A 278 -1.60 2.53 -18.60
CA GLY A 278 -2.58 1.45 -18.74
C GLY A 278 -2.27 0.18 -17.94
N ILE A 279 -1.28 0.18 -17.04
CA ILE A 279 -0.94 -0.96 -16.19
C ILE A 279 -2.16 -1.35 -15.34
N GLY A 280 -2.43 -2.65 -15.24
CA GLY A 280 -3.58 -3.20 -14.53
C GLY A 280 -4.92 -3.10 -15.30
N ILE A 281 -4.96 -2.53 -16.51
CA ILE A 281 -6.12 -2.60 -17.40
C ILE A 281 -6.01 -3.87 -18.25
N LEU A 282 -6.82 -4.89 -17.93
CA LEU A 282 -6.86 -6.18 -18.65
C LEU A 282 -8.25 -6.42 -19.24
N ASP A 283 -8.32 -6.79 -20.51
CA ASP A 283 -9.57 -7.04 -21.25
C ASP A 283 -10.62 -5.90 -21.14
N GLY A 284 -10.16 -4.66 -20.94
CA GLY A 284 -11.00 -3.47 -20.73
C GLY A 284 -11.44 -3.22 -19.28
N VAL A 285 -11.01 -4.06 -18.33
CA VAL A 285 -11.29 -3.91 -16.89
C VAL A 285 -10.08 -3.33 -16.18
N ASN A 286 -10.24 -2.18 -15.53
CA ASN A 286 -9.20 -1.59 -14.68
C ASN A 286 -9.16 -2.29 -13.31
N HIS A 287 -8.06 -2.97 -12.98
CA HIS A 287 -7.87 -3.64 -11.69
C HIS A 287 -7.14 -2.78 -10.64
N GLY A 288 -6.71 -1.58 -11.00
CA GLY A 288 -5.77 -0.76 -10.24
C GLY A 288 -4.34 -1.36 -10.23
N VAL A 289 -3.38 -0.52 -9.84
CA VAL A 289 -1.94 -0.82 -9.88
C VAL A 289 -1.43 -1.25 -8.50
N ASP A 290 -1.80 -2.48 -8.11
CA ASP A 290 -1.34 -3.13 -6.89
C ASP A 290 -0.22 -4.12 -7.22
N PRO A 291 1.04 -3.87 -6.81
CA PRO A 291 2.14 -4.79 -7.09
C PRO A 291 1.92 -6.17 -6.42
N GLY A 292 0.99 -6.30 -5.47
CA GLY A 292 0.55 -7.58 -4.91
C GLY A 292 -0.51 -8.36 -5.71
N LYS A 293 -1.15 -7.75 -6.73
CA LYS A 293 -2.16 -8.41 -7.59
C LYS A 293 -1.51 -9.05 -8.81
N TRP A 294 -1.96 -10.27 -9.17
CA TRP A 294 -1.42 -11.00 -10.33
C TRP A 294 -1.69 -10.26 -11.64
N GLN A 295 -2.81 -9.53 -11.75
CA GLN A 295 -3.17 -8.69 -12.89
C GLN A 295 -2.15 -7.57 -13.17
N VAL A 296 -1.25 -7.30 -12.21
CA VAL A 296 -0.24 -6.25 -12.28
C VAL A 296 1.14 -6.89 -12.37
N TYR A 297 1.55 -7.67 -11.37
CA TYR A 297 2.91 -8.26 -11.36
C TYR A 297 3.18 -9.28 -12.48
N LYS A 298 2.14 -9.81 -13.15
CA LYS A 298 2.29 -10.63 -14.37
C LYS A 298 2.12 -9.85 -15.68
N HIS A 299 1.93 -8.52 -15.63
CA HIS A 299 1.63 -7.70 -16.80
C HIS A 299 2.49 -6.43 -16.93
N VAL A 300 3.25 -6.03 -15.90
CA VAL A 300 4.27 -4.93 -15.94
C VAL A 300 5.51 -5.22 -16.83
N GLY A 301 5.48 -6.25 -17.68
CA GLY A 301 6.58 -6.60 -18.60
C GLY A 301 7.80 -7.31 -17.98
N ALA A 302 7.78 -7.61 -16.68
CA ALA A 302 8.89 -8.26 -15.96
C ALA A 302 9.39 -9.55 -16.64
N GLN A 303 8.50 -10.33 -17.24
CA GLN A 303 8.83 -11.58 -17.93
C GLN A 303 9.68 -11.39 -19.18
N ALA A 304 9.57 -10.26 -19.88
CA ALA A 304 10.42 -9.97 -21.04
C ALA A 304 11.87 -9.73 -20.57
N LEU A 305 12.05 -8.82 -19.61
CA LEU A 305 13.36 -8.47 -19.03
C LEU A 305 14.08 -9.69 -18.45
N LEU A 306 13.37 -10.55 -17.70
CA LEU A 306 13.92 -11.76 -17.10
C LEU A 306 14.24 -12.84 -18.17
N ARG A 307 13.42 -12.96 -19.22
CA ARG A 307 13.69 -13.88 -20.34
C ARG A 307 14.93 -13.45 -21.12
N GLU A 308 14.98 -12.18 -21.50
CA GLU A 308 16.07 -11.51 -22.23
C GLU A 308 17.36 -11.36 -21.41
N ARG A 309 17.34 -11.69 -20.11
CA ARG A 309 18.46 -11.48 -19.16
C ARG A 309 18.92 -10.02 -19.06
N ARG A 310 18.00 -9.08 -19.28
CA ARG A 310 18.24 -7.64 -19.08
C ARG A 310 18.15 -7.24 -17.62
N ALA A 311 17.50 -8.06 -16.80
CA ALA A 311 17.52 -8.01 -15.35
C ALA A 311 17.54 -9.44 -14.77
N ASP A 312 18.08 -9.59 -13.56
CA ASP A 312 17.99 -10.78 -12.72
C ASP A 312 16.83 -10.66 -11.71
N LEU A 313 16.51 -9.43 -11.33
CA LEU A 313 15.45 -9.09 -10.37
C LEU A 313 14.65 -7.89 -10.91
N VAL A 314 13.32 -7.96 -10.79
CA VAL A 314 12.40 -6.87 -11.13
C VAL A 314 11.62 -6.50 -9.87
N PHE A 315 11.83 -5.29 -9.36
CA PHE A 315 10.95 -4.69 -8.35
C PHE A 315 9.79 -3.95 -9.00
N ILE A 316 8.71 -3.77 -8.24
CA ILE A 316 7.49 -3.06 -8.66
C ILE A 316 7.03 -2.22 -7.48
N TRP A 317 6.91 -0.90 -7.64
CA TRP A 317 6.39 0.04 -6.64
C TRP A 317 4.98 0.50 -7.00
N ASP A 318 4.10 0.67 -6.00
CA ASP A 318 2.79 1.30 -6.23
C ASP A 318 2.91 2.84 -6.30
N PRO A 319 1.91 3.57 -6.84
CA PRO A 319 2.10 4.96 -7.27
C PRO A 319 2.55 5.99 -6.22
N ASP A 320 2.34 5.69 -4.93
CA ASP A 320 2.74 6.54 -3.80
C ASP A 320 4.02 6.04 -3.09
N GLY A 321 4.50 4.83 -3.39
CA GLY A 321 5.67 4.21 -2.77
C GLY A 321 5.46 3.59 -1.38
N ASP A 322 4.22 3.40 -0.91
CA ASP A 322 3.84 2.67 0.33
C ASP A 322 4.26 1.19 0.26
N ARG A 323 4.38 0.63 -0.96
CA ARG A 323 4.51 -0.82 -1.21
C ARG A 323 5.54 -1.18 -2.25
N PHE A 324 5.95 -2.44 -2.20
CA PHE A 324 6.56 -3.10 -3.34
C PHE A 324 6.19 -4.58 -3.46
N ASN A 325 6.46 -5.15 -4.62
CA ASN A 325 6.61 -6.58 -4.83
C ASN A 325 7.86 -6.83 -5.70
N MET A 326 8.25 -8.10 -5.88
CA MET A 326 9.40 -8.46 -6.71
C MET A 326 9.22 -9.79 -7.46
N VAL A 327 9.86 -9.87 -8.62
CA VAL A 327 9.83 -11.00 -9.56
C VAL A 327 11.26 -11.33 -9.99
N THR A 328 11.63 -12.60 -10.03
CA THR A 328 12.96 -13.07 -10.48
C THR A 328 12.83 -14.35 -11.31
N ALA A 329 13.94 -14.87 -11.82
CA ALA A 329 14.01 -16.15 -12.51
C ALA A 329 14.82 -17.17 -11.69
N ALA A 330 14.35 -18.42 -11.65
CA ALA A 330 15.08 -19.54 -11.05
C ALA A 330 15.18 -20.72 -12.03
N PRO A 331 16.15 -21.63 -11.90
CA PRO A 331 16.19 -22.87 -12.67
C PRO A 331 14.90 -23.68 -12.52
N ALA A 332 14.35 -24.23 -13.61
CA ALA A 332 13.10 -24.99 -13.59
C ALA A 332 13.18 -26.27 -12.74
N ALA A 333 14.40 -26.79 -12.51
CA ALA A 333 14.66 -27.91 -11.60
C ALA A 333 14.67 -27.51 -10.10
N TRP A 334 14.59 -26.22 -9.77
CA TRP A 334 14.50 -25.77 -8.38
C TRP A 334 13.12 -26.17 -7.81
N PRO A 335 13.06 -26.85 -6.66
CA PRO A 335 11.79 -27.28 -6.09
C PRO A 335 11.16 -26.07 -5.35
N THR A 336 10.26 -25.34 -6.03
CA THR A 336 9.72 -24.01 -5.64
C THR A 336 8.43 -24.06 -4.82
N ALA A 337 7.43 -24.85 -5.23
CA ALA A 337 6.23 -25.15 -4.43
C ALA A 337 6.52 -25.48 -2.93
N PRO A 338 7.60 -26.22 -2.58
CA PRO A 338 8.14 -26.33 -1.22
C PRO A 338 8.16 -25.07 -0.34
N ALA A 339 8.52 -23.92 -0.92
CA ALA A 339 8.69 -22.65 -0.21
C ALA A 339 7.44 -21.77 -0.29
N GLY A 340 6.32 -22.31 -0.80
CA GLY A 340 5.10 -21.55 -1.08
C GLY A 340 5.29 -20.49 -2.17
N LEU A 341 6.30 -20.62 -3.02
CA LEU A 341 6.57 -19.69 -4.11
C LEU A 341 5.57 -19.92 -5.25
N GLU A 342 4.98 -18.83 -5.75
CA GLU A 342 4.21 -18.88 -7.00
C GLU A 342 5.18 -18.82 -8.18
N VAL A 343 4.96 -19.67 -9.19
CA VAL A 343 5.85 -19.78 -10.35
C VAL A 343 5.05 -19.98 -11.64
N ASP A 344 5.53 -19.38 -12.72
CA ASP A 344 5.09 -19.67 -14.10
C ASP A 344 6.34 -20.08 -14.93
N PRO A 345 6.19 -20.85 -16.02
CA PRO A 345 7.32 -21.12 -16.93
C PRO A 345 7.88 -19.83 -17.57
N LEU A 346 9.21 -19.73 -17.67
CA LEU A 346 9.90 -18.63 -18.38
C LEU A 346 10.41 -19.08 -19.75
N ASP A 347 11.11 -20.21 -19.75
CA ASP A 347 11.67 -20.96 -20.87
C ASP A 347 11.96 -22.41 -20.42
N ASP A 348 12.54 -23.25 -21.28
CA ASP A 348 12.78 -24.68 -20.98
C ASP A 348 13.72 -24.93 -19.79
N ALA A 349 14.56 -23.96 -19.42
CA ALA A 349 15.54 -24.07 -18.34
C ALA A 349 15.14 -23.29 -17.08
N ARG A 350 14.18 -22.36 -17.16
CA ARG A 350 13.86 -21.39 -16.09
C ARG A 350 12.36 -21.25 -15.83
N VAL A 351 12.04 -20.96 -14.57
CA VAL A 351 10.72 -20.49 -14.12
C VAL A 351 10.82 -19.06 -13.61
N LEU A 352 9.75 -18.30 -13.79
CA LEU A 352 9.50 -17.07 -13.05
C LEU A 352 9.19 -17.41 -11.60
N VAL A 353 9.63 -16.57 -10.67
CA VAL A 353 9.33 -16.67 -9.24
C VAL A 353 8.69 -15.36 -8.81
N PHE A 354 7.43 -15.44 -8.39
CA PHE A 354 6.66 -14.31 -7.86
C PHE A 354 6.57 -14.44 -6.33
N PHE A 355 7.12 -13.47 -5.63
CA PHE A 355 7.03 -13.45 -4.18
C PHE A 355 5.67 -12.91 -3.71
N LYS A 356 5.28 -13.30 -2.50
CA LYS A 356 4.19 -12.67 -1.74
C LYS A 356 4.81 -11.76 -0.68
N PRO A 357 4.18 -10.63 -0.29
CA PRO A 357 4.78 -9.69 0.67
C PRO A 357 5.31 -10.32 1.96
N ASN A 358 4.61 -11.33 2.51
CA ASN A 358 5.08 -12.09 3.68
C ASN A 358 6.44 -12.80 3.47
N GLN A 359 6.75 -13.28 2.26
CA GLN A 359 8.05 -13.90 1.93
C GLN A 359 9.13 -12.82 1.77
N ILE A 360 8.78 -11.68 1.18
CA ILE A 360 9.69 -10.54 1.02
C ILE A 360 10.15 -10.03 2.39
N TYR A 361 9.22 -9.71 3.30
CA TYR A 361 9.58 -9.21 4.63
C TYR A 361 10.31 -10.25 5.46
N PHE A 362 10.01 -11.55 5.30
CA PHE A 362 10.78 -12.60 5.97
C PHE A 362 12.26 -12.56 5.54
N MET A 363 12.54 -12.36 4.26
CA MET A 363 13.92 -12.23 3.78
C MET A 363 14.56 -10.89 4.18
N LEU A 364 13.82 -9.77 4.18
CA LEU A 364 14.35 -8.48 4.66
C LEU A 364 14.63 -8.47 6.16
N ALA A 365 13.72 -9.00 6.98
CA ALA A 365 13.93 -9.16 8.41
C ALA A 365 15.11 -10.09 8.70
N ALA A 366 15.24 -11.20 7.97
CA ALA A 366 16.41 -12.09 8.07
C ALA A 366 17.71 -11.33 7.73
N ALA A 367 17.79 -10.67 6.56
CA ALA A 367 18.98 -9.94 6.14
C ALA A 367 19.35 -8.77 7.08
N ARG A 368 18.36 -8.04 7.62
CA ARG A 368 18.58 -6.99 8.62
C ARG A 368 19.10 -7.57 9.93
N LEU A 369 18.55 -8.69 10.41
CA LEU A 369 19.03 -9.37 11.61
C LEU A 369 20.44 -9.98 11.41
N GLU A 370 20.74 -10.57 10.25
CA GLU A 370 22.08 -11.08 9.94
C GLU A 370 23.12 -9.95 9.94
N ALA A 371 22.80 -8.80 9.36
CA ALA A 371 23.72 -7.66 9.33
C ALA A 371 23.88 -6.95 10.68
N LEU A 372 22.79 -6.79 11.45
CA LEU A 372 22.87 -6.28 12.84
C LEU A 372 23.68 -7.23 13.74
N HIS A 373 23.63 -8.54 13.50
CA HIS A 373 24.48 -9.49 14.21
C HIS A 373 25.95 -9.38 13.77
N ALA A 374 26.21 -9.25 12.46
CA ALA A 374 27.57 -9.08 11.94
C ALA A 374 28.23 -7.77 12.41
N ALA A 375 27.44 -6.71 12.62
CA ALA A 375 27.87 -5.44 13.21
C ALA A 375 27.93 -5.45 14.75
N GLY A 376 27.64 -6.58 15.41
CA GLY A 376 27.58 -6.70 16.88
C GLY A 376 26.29 -6.19 17.51
N THR A 377 25.76 -5.05 17.04
CA THR A 377 24.69 -4.25 17.68
C THR A 377 23.39 -5.00 18.00
N LEU A 378 23.12 -6.15 17.38
CA LEU A 378 21.97 -7.00 17.72
C LEU A 378 22.00 -7.56 19.17
N GLY A 379 23.19 -7.58 19.79
CA GLY A 379 23.35 -7.98 21.20
C GLY A 379 23.21 -6.83 22.19
N ASP A 380 23.45 -5.60 21.75
CA ASP A 380 23.66 -4.43 22.62
C ASP A 380 22.36 -3.67 22.92
N ASP A 381 21.43 -3.58 21.94
CA ASP A 381 20.12 -2.95 22.15
C ASP A 381 18.96 -3.95 22.38
N ASP A 382 17.90 -3.47 23.02
CA ASP A 382 16.59 -4.15 23.17
C ASP A 382 15.79 -4.23 21.82
N TRP A 383 16.40 -4.75 20.74
CA TRP A 383 15.80 -4.80 19.39
C TRP A 383 14.44 -5.52 19.32
N ILE A 384 13.48 -4.96 18.57
CA ILE A 384 12.12 -5.52 18.40
C ILE A 384 11.76 -5.91 16.97
N VAL A 385 10.96 -6.96 16.82
CA VAL A 385 10.33 -7.39 15.55
C VAL A 385 8.80 -7.28 15.68
N ALA A 386 8.18 -6.38 14.92
CA ALA A 386 6.75 -6.10 15.02
C ALA A 386 6.00 -6.53 13.74
N THR A 387 4.87 -7.21 13.91
CA THR A 387 4.04 -7.71 12.79
C THR A 387 2.56 -7.42 13.01
N SER A 388 1.74 -7.45 11.96
CA SER A 388 0.27 -7.35 12.09
C SER A 388 -0.35 -8.75 12.27
N TRP A 389 -1.54 -8.87 12.88
CA TRP A 389 -2.22 -10.17 13.06
C TRP A 389 -2.35 -11.07 11.79
N PRO A 390 -2.60 -10.55 10.56
CA PRO A 390 -2.59 -11.35 9.32
C PRO A 390 -1.20 -11.47 8.65
N THR A 391 -0.16 -10.81 9.16
CA THR A 391 1.23 -11.04 8.70
C THR A 391 1.67 -12.45 9.11
N SER A 392 2.49 -13.10 8.28
CA SER A 392 3.05 -14.42 8.57
C SER A 392 3.76 -14.47 9.93
N ARG A 393 3.49 -15.53 10.70
CA ARG A 393 4.21 -15.80 11.96
C ARG A 393 5.71 -16.04 11.76
N SER A 394 6.11 -16.52 10.58
CA SER A 394 7.51 -16.87 10.27
C SER A 394 8.48 -15.69 10.51
N ILE A 395 8.02 -14.45 10.37
CA ILE A 395 8.83 -13.25 10.63
C ILE A 395 9.12 -13.08 12.12
N GLY A 396 8.15 -13.35 13.00
CA GLY A 396 8.39 -13.38 14.44
C GLY A 396 9.24 -14.58 14.88
N GLU A 397 9.10 -15.71 14.18
CA GLU A 397 9.87 -16.93 14.44
C GLU A 397 11.37 -16.78 14.06
N LEU A 398 11.74 -15.77 13.24
CA LEU A 398 13.13 -15.35 13.04
C LEU A 398 13.74 -14.83 14.35
N ALA A 399 13.04 -13.95 15.09
CA ALA A 399 13.56 -13.41 16.35
C ALA A 399 13.89 -14.52 17.35
N GLU A 400 13.02 -15.54 17.47
CA GLU A 400 13.32 -16.72 18.27
C GLU A 400 14.52 -17.53 17.74
N ALA A 401 14.67 -17.66 16.42
CA ALA A 401 15.76 -18.39 15.81
C ALA A 401 17.11 -17.69 16.05
N PHE A 402 17.15 -16.36 15.96
CA PHE A 402 18.32 -15.56 16.29
C PHE A 402 18.68 -15.65 17.77
N ASN A 403 17.71 -15.48 18.67
CA ASN A 403 17.93 -15.63 20.11
C ASN A 403 18.50 -17.00 20.48
N ARG A 404 18.00 -18.08 19.84
CA ARG A 404 18.53 -19.45 20.04
C ARG A 404 19.92 -19.69 19.43
N ARG A 405 20.28 -19.00 18.34
CA ARG A 405 21.53 -19.22 17.59
C ARG A 405 22.68 -18.31 18.04
N HIS A 406 22.37 -17.10 18.50
CA HIS A 406 23.33 -16.03 18.77
C HIS A 406 23.25 -15.46 20.21
N GLY A 407 22.32 -15.94 21.05
CA GLY A 407 22.18 -15.49 22.45
C GLY A 407 21.49 -14.13 22.63
N THR A 408 20.95 -13.55 21.56
CA THR A 408 20.26 -12.25 21.56
C THR A 408 18.93 -12.27 22.30
N ARG A 409 18.34 -11.08 22.55
CA ARG A 409 17.12 -10.90 23.37
C ARG A 409 15.93 -10.28 22.62
N LEU A 410 15.85 -10.53 21.31
CA LEU A 410 14.85 -9.96 20.42
C LEU A 410 13.42 -10.22 20.89
N SER A 411 12.62 -9.16 21.02
CA SER A 411 11.22 -9.24 21.44
C SER A 411 10.26 -9.11 20.27
N THR A 412 9.19 -9.90 20.27
CA THR A 412 8.19 -9.93 19.18
C THR A 412 6.88 -9.28 19.59
N PHE A 413 6.33 -8.44 18.71
CA PHE A 413 5.06 -7.75 18.92
C PHE A 413 4.06 -8.03 17.79
N ARG A 414 2.77 -8.11 18.13
CA ARG A 414 1.67 -8.31 17.16
C ARG A 414 0.58 -7.26 17.34
N VAL A 415 0.28 -6.52 16.28
CA VAL A 415 -0.68 -5.40 16.30
C VAL A 415 -1.89 -5.64 15.38
N PRO A 416 -3.02 -4.91 15.57
CA PRO A 416 -4.16 -4.97 14.64
C PRO A 416 -3.83 -4.46 13.23
N VAL A 417 -4.77 -4.66 12.29
CA VAL A 417 -4.54 -4.33 10.88
C VAL A 417 -4.48 -2.82 10.66
N GLY A 418 -3.29 -2.32 10.32
CA GLY A 418 -3.07 -0.93 9.91
C GLY A 418 -1.75 -0.40 10.48
N PHE A 419 -0.96 0.27 9.64
CA PHE A 419 0.40 0.70 10.01
C PHE A 419 0.42 1.69 11.19
N LYS A 420 -0.67 2.48 11.32
CA LYS A 420 -1.01 3.31 12.49
C LYS A 420 -0.72 2.65 13.85
N TYR A 421 -0.96 1.34 14.01
CA TYR A 421 -0.73 0.64 15.28
C TYR A 421 0.75 0.32 15.57
N PHE A 422 1.61 0.26 14.54
CA PHE A 422 3.06 0.24 14.75
C PHE A 422 3.56 1.61 15.24
N GLY A 423 3.03 2.70 14.67
CA GLY A 423 3.30 4.05 15.16
C GLY A 423 2.94 4.23 16.63
N SER A 424 1.76 3.75 17.04
CA SER A 424 1.36 3.70 18.46
C SER A 424 2.30 2.83 19.31
N LEU A 425 2.69 1.63 18.84
CA LEU A 425 3.63 0.76 19.57
C LEU A 425 4.99 1.43 19.80
N VAL A 426 5.56 2.06 18.77
CA VAL A 426 6.83 2.80 18.88
C VAL A 426 6.68 3.98 19.84
N ALA A 427 5.59 4.74 19.74
CA ALA A 427 5.29 5.83 20.67
C ALA A 427 5.15 5.35 22.13
N ASP A 428 4.40 4.27 22.38
CA ASP A 428 4.20 3.68 23.71
C ASP A 428 5.53 3.19 24.31
N LEU A 429 6.48 2.72 23.50
CA LEU A 429 7.80 2.27 23.93
C LEU A 429 8.77 3.43 24.18
N GLU A 430 8.79 4.45 23.30
CA GLU A 430 9.57 5.68 23.50
C GLU A 430 9.15 6.43 24.77
N ASP A 431 7.84 6.65 24.95
CA ASP A 431 7.30 7.38 26.10
C ASP A 431 7.48 6.57 27.41
N GLN A 432 7.60 5.24 27.37
CA GLN A 432 8.01 4.41 28.52
C GLN A 432 9.48 4.61 28.91
N VAL A 433 10.40 4.66 27.95
CA VAL A 433 11.84 4.83 28.26
C VAL A 433 12.14 6.25 28.74
N LEU A 434 11.47 7.24 28.15
CA LEU A 434 11.46 8.62 28.65
C LEU A 434 10.72 8.79 29.99
N GLU A 435 10.21 7.70 30.60
CA GLU A 435 9.61 7.64 31.94
C GLU A 435 10.50 6.88 32.95
N SER A 436 11.53 6.16 32.47
CA SER A 436 12.51 5.44 33.29
C SER A 436 13.87 6.14 33.42
N ASP A 437 14.11 7.19 32.64
CA ASP A 437 15.30 8.05 32.71
C ASP A 437 15.07 9.21 33.71
N PRO A 438 15.74 9.22 34.87
CA PRO A 438 15.51 10.24 35.91
C PRO A 438 16.22 11.57 35.63
N ASP A 439 17.23 11.62 34.74
CA ASP A 439 18.04 12.83 34.50
C ASP A 439 17.45 13.75 33.42
N ARG A 440 16.35 13.34 32.76
CA ARG A 440 15.67 14.14 31.73
C ARG A 440 14.37 14.75 32.24
N SER A 441 14.48 15.95 32.80
CA SER A 441 13.35 16.77 33.25
C SER A 441 12.31 16.98 32.14
N ARG A 442 11.14 16.35 32.27
CA ARG A 442 10.00 16.53 31.35
C ARG A 442 9.24 17.84 31.63
N PRO A 443 8.82 18.59 30.59
CA PRO A 443 7.62 19.41 30.65
C PRO A 443 6.36 18.53 30.79
N ASP A 444 5.37 18.98 31.56
CA ASP A 444 4.22 18.17 31.97
C ASP A 444 3.33 17.67 30.82
N HIS A 445 2.94 16.39 30.90
CA HIS A 445 1.80 15.82 30.17
C HIS A 445 1.02 14.83 31.05
N PRO A 446 -0.33 14.84 30.99
CA PRO A 446 -1.17 14.13 31.95
C PRO A 446 -1.16 12.60 31.75
N ARG A 447 -0.99 11.87 32.85
CA ARG A 447 -0.96 10.40 32.91
C ARG A 447 -2.26 9.79 32.39
N ARG A 448 -2.22 9.03 31.28
CA ARG A 448 -3.32 8.15 30.85
C ARG A 448 -3.05 6.70 31.24
N GLY A 449 -3.61 6.29 32.37
CA GLY A 449 -3.56 4.90 32.81
C GLY A 449 -4.41 3.98 31.93
N ARG A 450 -3.76 3.00 31.29
CA ARG A 450 -4.38 1.71 30.96
C ARG A 450 -3.40 0.59 31.29
N ASP A 451 -3.92 -0.39 32.01
CA ASP A 451 -3.17 -1.56 32.43
C ASP A 451 -3.09 -2.59 31.29
N ARG A 452 -1.90 -3.14 31.09
CA ARG A 452 -1.47 -4.12 30.08
C ARG A 452 -0.13 -4.66 30.55
N ASP A 453 0.16 -5.95 30.34
CA ASP A 453 1.46 -6.58 30.66
C ASP A 453 2.66 -5.77 30.12
N ARG A 454 3.24 -4.90 30.96
CA ARG A 454 4.38 -4.06 30.60
C ARG A 454 5.69 -4.80 30.86
N ARG A 455 6.18 -5.51 29.83
CA ARG A 455 7.62 -5.79 29.75
C ARG A 455 8.35 -4.45 29.62
N ARG A 456 9.09 -4.07 30.67
CA ARG A 456 9.94 -2.88 30.66
C ARG A 456 11.14 -3.14 29.76
N CYS A 457 11.43 -2.24 28.84
CA CYS A 457 12.72 -2.16 28.15
C CYS A 457 13.71 -1.40 29.04
N SER A 458 14.99 -1.72 28.91
CA SER A 458 16.10 -1.07 29.63
C SER A 458 16.60 0.17 28.88
N ALA A 459 16.55 0.10 27.55
CA ALA A 459 16.94 1.14 26.60
C ALA A 459 15.80 1.36 25.57
N PRO A 460 15.78 2.46 24.78
CA PRO A 460 14.69 2.76 23.86
C PRO A 460 14.75 1.84 22.63
N PRO A 461 13.88 0.82 22.54
CA PRO A 461 14.09 -0.34 21.68
C PRO A 461 14.13 0.05 20.20
N PRO A 462 15.26 -0.15 19.49
CA PRO A 462 15.31 0.04 18.05
C PRO A 462 14.49 -1.04 17.34
N ALA A 463 13.82 -0.66 16.25
CA ALA A 463 12.90 -1.55 15.55
C ALA A 463 13.59 -2.24 14.37
N ALA A 464 13.70 -3.57 14.41
CA ALA A 464 14.32 -4.36 13.35
C ALA A 464 13.41 -4.47 12.11
N ASP A 465 12.10 -4.70 12.27
CA ASP A 465 11.08 -4.68 11.20
C ASP A 465 9.65 -4.38 11.72
N HIS A 466 8.81 -3.84 10.82
CA HIS A 466 7.39 -3.52 10.97
C HIS A 466 6.55 -4.06 9.80
N GLY A 467 6.51 -5.39 9.59
CA GLY A 467 5.85 -6.00 8.42
C GLY A 467 4.31 -6.07 8.48
N ARG A 468 3.62 -5.44 7.52
CA ARG A 468 2.17 -5.66 7.24
C ARG A 468 1.98 -6.47 5.96
N GLY A 469 1.35 -7.64 6.04
CA GLY A 469 1.12 -8.59 4.92
C GLY A 469 0.44 -8.09 3.63
N GLY A 470 0.11 -6.79 3.51
CA GLY A 470 -0.42 -6.15 2.30
C GLY A 470 0.47 -5.00 1.82
N GLY A 471 1.69 -5.32 1.36
CA GLY A 471 2.54 -4.48 0.51
C GLY A 471 3.62 -3.60 1.15
N GLY A 472 3.38 -2.98 2.31
CA GLY A 472 4.34 -2.09 2.97
C GLY A 472 4.89 -2.56 4.33
N ALA A 473 6.16 -2.28 4.58
CA ALA A 473 6.90 -2.50 5.84
C ALA A 473 7.77 -1.27 6.21
N ALA A 474 8.56 -1.34 7.30
CA ALA A 474 9.54 -0.31 7.67
C ALA A 474 10.59 -0.83 8.67
N LEU A 475 11.79 -0.25 8.64
CA LEU A 475 12.91 -0.57 9.54
C LEU A 475 13.30 0.67 10.37
N GLY A 476 13.88 0.49 11.55
CA GLY A 476 14.49 1.56 12.34
C GLY A 476 16.01 1.67 12.12
N PRO A 477 16.58 2.88 12.32
CA PRO A 477 18.01 3.02 12.62
C PRO A 477 18.32 2.39 13.99
N SER A 478 19.60 2.11 14.26
CA SER A 478 20.11 1.81 15.61
C SER A 478 19.87 2.98 16.56
N ASP A 479 20.18 4.18 16.07
CA ASP A 479 20.27 5.39 16.87
C ASP A 479 19.02 6.29 16.82
N TRP A 480 19.00 7.26 17.73
CA TRP A 480 18.04 8.35 17.72
C TRP A 480 18.38 9.37 16.63
N MET A 481 17.47 9.62 15.69
CA MET A 481 17.65 10.71 14.72
C MET A 481 17.21 12.03 15.36
N LEU A 482 18.10 13.03 15.34
CA LEU A 482 17.86 14.37 15.88
C LEU A 482 17.41 15.32 14.76
N SER A 483 16.37 16.11 15.02
CA SER A 483 15.92 17.14 14.08
C SER A 483 16.94 18.28 14.01
N ARG A 484 17.18 18.82 12.79
CA ARG A 484 18.18 19.88 12.54
C ARG A 484 17.96 21.14 13.39
N ASP A 485 16.73 21.43 13.76
CA ASP A 485 16.36 22.60 14.56
C ASP A 485 16.56 22.38 16.08
N GLY A 486 16.99 21.19 16.52
CA GLY A 486 17.22 20.80 17.92
C GLY A 486 15.98 20.70 18.81
N GLY A 487 14.90 21.42 18.50
CA GLY A 487 13.69 21.55 19.33
C GLY A 487 12.66 20.43 19.23
N ALA A 488 12.89 19.39 18.43
CA ALA A 488 12.02 18.21 18.36
C ALA A 488 12.64 17.04 19.15
N ARG A 489 11.80 16.27 19.86
CA ARG A 489 12.24 15.01 20.49
C ARG A 489 12.88 14.10 19.42
N PRO A 490 13.92 13.33 19.79
CA PRO A 490 14.53 12.38 18.86
C PRO A 490 13.49 11.37 18.34
N TRP A 491 13.67 10.92 17.09
CA TRP A 491 12.66 10.15 16.37
C TRP A 491 13.23 8.88 15.73
N ARG A 492 12.39 7.84 15.63
CA ARG A 492 12.62 6.63 14.85
C ARG A 492 11.50 6.47 13.80
N SER A 493 11.83 5.81 12.68
CA SER A 493 10.98 5.60 11.50
C SER A 493 9.53 5.16 11.82
N ARG A 494 8.56 6.02 11.52
CA ARG A 494 7.11 5.77 11.72
C ARG A 494 6.24 5.78 10.45
N GLY A 495 6.86 5.96 9.29
CA GLY A 495 6.22 5.75 7.98
C GLY A 495 6.35 4.31 7.49
N ARG A 496 5.65 4.00 6.39
CA ARG A 496 5.96 2.83 5.55
C ARG A 496 7.05 3.21 4.56
N HIS A 497 7.92 2.27 4.20
CA HIS A 497 9.02 2.53 3.28
C HIS A 497 9.25 1.32 2.36
N ALA A 498 8.97 1.47 1.06
CA ALA A 498 9.21 0.41 0.07
C ALA A 498 10.67 0.33 -0.43
N GLY A 499 11.40 1.46 -0.44
CA GLY A 499 12.75 1.56 -1.02
C GLY A 499 13.88 1.01 -0.14
N ARG A 500 13.75 -0.20 0.41
CA ARG A 500 14.71 -0.79 1.39
C ARG A 500 15.03 -2.27 1.17
N ALA A 501 14.88 -2.78 -0.05
CA ALA A 501 15.14 -4.18 -0.38
C ALA A 501 16.47 -4.37 -1.14
N GLY A 502 17.33 -5.26 -0.64
CA GLY A 502 18.62 -5.56 -1.26
C GLY A 502 19.10 -7.00 -1.00
N ARG A 503 19.66 -7.63 -2.04
CA ARG A 503 20.27 -8.98 -2.12
C ARG A 503 19.34 -10.22 -1.97
N PRO A 504 19.49 -11.25 -2.83
CA PRO A 504 18.91 -12.60 -2.68
C PRO A 504 19.93 -13.62 -2.13
N TRP A 505 19.50 -14.87 -1.81
CA TRP A 505 20.30 -16.13 -1.86
C TRP A 505 19.39 -17.39 -1.79
N ALA A 506 19.92 -18.62 -1.75
CA ALA A 506 19.29 -19.81 -2.39
C ALA A 506 18.99 -21.10 -1.58
N SER A 507 17.98 -21.87 -2.06
CA SER A 507 17.55 -23.26 -1.74
C SER A 507 16.91 -23.56 -0.36
N GLY A 508 15.99 -24.55 -0.15
CA GLY A 508 15.19 -25.40 -1.05
C GLY A 508 14.57 -26.68 -0.39
N ARG A 509 13.40 -27.17 -0.87
CA ARG A 509 12.66 -28.45 -0.53
C ARG A 509 11.82 -28.51 0.78
N ALA A 510 10.78 -29.36 0.97
CA ALA A 510 9.73 -29.86 0.03
C ALA A 510 8.49 -30.56 0.66
N CYS A 511 7.26 -30.18 0.24
CA CYS A 511 6.11 -31.08 -0.02
C CYS A 511 4.89 -30.36 -0.69
N SER A 512 3.88 -31.11 -1.17
CA SER A 512 2.77 -30.61 -2.03
C SER A 512 1.35 -30.98 -1.52
N PRO A 513 0.32 -30.14 -1.76
CA PRO A 513 -1.10 -30.47 -1.55
C PRO A 513 -1.84 -30.95 -2.83
N ARG A 514 -3.13 -31.31 -2.69
CA ARG A 514 -4.14 -31.48 -3.77
C ARG A 514 -5.51 -31.02 -3.24
N GLY A 515 -6.33 -30.33 -4.05
CA GLY A 515 -7.73 -30.07 -3.64
C GLY A 515 -8.55 -29.00 -4.42
N GLN A 516 -9.09 -29.37 -5.58
CA GLN A 516 -10.37 -28.91 -6.16
C GLN A 516 -10.64 -27.40 -6.43
N LEU A 517 -10.69 -27.04 -7.72
CA LEU A 517 -11.63 -26.01 -8.23
C LEU A 517 -13.06 -26.56 -8.30
N ARG A 518 -14.09 -25.69 -8.21
CA ARG A 518 -15.19 -25.58 -9.21
C ARG A 518 -16.20 -24.46 -8.87
N ARG A 519 -17.01 -24.09 -9.88
CA ARG A 519 -18.19 -23.17 -9.87
C ARG A 519 -17.81 -21.67 -9.80
N LEU A 520 -18.38 -20.74 -10.58
CA LEU A 520 -19.45 -20.81 -11.61
C LEU A 520 -19.09 -20.04 -12.91
N LEU A 521 -19.83 -20.35 -13.99
CA LEU A 521 -19.96 -19.55 -15.22
C LEU A 521 -21.41 -19.01 -15.31
N PRO A 522 -21.63 -17.88 -16.01
CA PRO A 522 -22.88 -17.62 -16.74
C PRO A 522 -22.64 -17.53 -18.27
N GLY A 523 -23.74 -17.60 -19.04
CA GLY A 523 -23.74 -17.72 -20.51
C GLY A 523 -23.79 -16.41 -21.32
N PRO A 524 -23.92 -16.50 -22.66
CA PRO A 524 -23.55 -15.42 -23.58
C PRO A 524 -24.68 -14.42 -23.94
N SER A 525 -24.31 -13.15 -24.05
CA SER A 525 -25.12 -12.07 -24.64
C SER A 525 -24.84 -11.89 -26.15
N ARG A 526 -25.78 -11.26 -26.88
CA ARG A 526 -25.77 -11.22 -28.36
C ARG A 526 -25.05 -10.00 -28.93
N ARG A 527 -24.49 -10.16 -30.15
CA ARG A 527 -23.82 -9.12 -30.93
C ARG A 527 -24.82 -8.14 -31.57
N LEU A 528 -24.50 -6.85 -31.53
CA LEU A 528 -24.96 -5.85 -32.49
C LEU A 528 -23.77 -5.35 -33.31
N ARG A 529 -24.00 -4.97 -34.57
CA ARG A 529 -22.99 -4.38 -35.47
C ARG A 529 -23.62 -3.24 -36.25
N HIS A 530 -23.17 -2.01 -36.04
CA HIS A 530 -23.40 -0.92 -36.98
C HIS A 530 -22.21 -0.77 -37.94
N ARG A 531 -22.46 -0.17 -39.11
CA ARG A 531 -21.47 0.09 -40.16
C ARG A 531 -21.13 1.58 -40.16
N ALA A 532 -19.87 1.90 -40.48
CA ALA A 532 -19.47 3.23 -40.96
C ALA A 532 -19.03 3.12 -42.45
N PRO A 533 -19.20 4.17 -43.27
CA PRO A 533 -18.82 4.18 -44.68
C PRO A 533 -17.35 4.59 -44.90
N LEU A 534 -16.81 4.25 -46.07
CA LEU A 534 -15.50 4.70 -46.57
C LEU A 534 -15.68 5.71 -47.70
N LEU A 535 -14.75 6.67 -47.79
CA LEU A 535 -14.49 7.47 -49.01
C LEU A 535 -13.06 7.21 -49.50
N ARG A 536 -12.81 7.46 -50.80
CA ARG A 536 -11.59 7.05 -51.53
C ARG A 536 -10.94 8.23 -52.26
N ALA A 537 -9.61 8.29 -52.25
CA ALA A 537 -8.75 8.71 -53.39
C ALA A 537 -7.25 8.46 -53.06
N ALA A 538 -6.33 8.19 -54.01
CA ALA A 538 -6.46 7.60 -55.34
C ALA A 538 -5.07 7.23 -55.95
N ARG A 539 -4.95 6.01 -56.54
CA ARG A 539 -3.90 5.57 -57.51
C ARG A 539 -2.46 5.45 -56.93
N ARG A 540 -1.52 4.67 -57.50
CA ARG A 540 -1.47 3.91 -58.78
C ARG A 540 -1.14 2.41 -58.58
N ASP A 541 -1.52 1.63 -59.58
CA ASP A 541 -1.17 0.22 -59.87
C ASP A 541 -0.28 0.23 -61.18
N PRO A 542 0.27 -0.86 -61.78
CA PRO A 542 -0.19 -2.28 -61.74
C PRO A 542 0.91 -3.37 -61.67
N VAL A 543 0.51 -4.67 -61.63
CA VAL A 543 0.80 -5.70 -62.70
C VAL A 543 0.38 -7.14 -62.29
N ARG A 544 -0.51 -7.76 -63.11
CA ARG A 544 -0.79 -9.23 -63.30
C ARG A 544 -1.33 -10.09 -62.11
N ARG A 545 -2.13 -11.17 -62.31
CA ARG A 545 -3.16 -11.58 -63.32
C ARG A 545 -3.87 -12.89 -62.87
N VAL A 546 -5.08 -13.21 -63.42
CA VAL A 546 -5.85 -14.50 -63.29
C VAL A 546 -6.50 -14.72 -61.89
N ALA A 547 -7.82 -14.85 -61.62
CA ALA A 547 -9.00 -15.58 -62.17
C ALA A 547 -9.12 -17.06 -61.69
N ALA A 548 -10.26 -17.71 -61.35
CA ALA A 548 -11.68 -17.34 -61.11
C ALA A 548 -12.30 -18.38 -60.08
N ARG A 549 -13.53 -18.95 -60.05
CA ARG A 549 -14.76 -18.97 -60.90
C ARG A 549 -16.01 -19.61 -60.18
N ARG A 550 -17.09 -18.84 -59.90
CA ARG A 550 -18.53 -19.26 -59.67
C ARG A 550 -18.96 -20.08 -58.40
N GLY A 551 -20.23 -19.89 -57.98
CA GLY A 551 -21.06 -20.77 -57.10
C GLY A 551 -22.18 -21.47 -57.91
N PRO A 552 -23.48 -21.60 -57.50
CA PRO A 552 -24.19 -21.29 -56.23
C PRO A 552 -25.33 -22.33 -55.85
N ARG A 553 -26.44 -21.89 -55.17
CA ARG A 553 -27.75 -22.57 -54.83
C ARG A 553 -27.82 -23.28 -53.46
N GLY A 554 -28.96 -23.43 -52.76
CA GLY A 554 -30.34 -22.90 -52.91
C GLY A 554 -31.41 -23.55 -51.97
N GLY A 555 -32.63 -22.98 -51.85
CA GLY A 555 -33.80 -23.53 -51.08
C GLY A 555 -34.01 -22.90 -49.67
N ALA A 556 -35.20 -22.55 -49.13
CA ALA A 556 -36.61 -23.04 -49.17
C ALA A 556 -36.89 -24.24 -48.22
N ARG A 557 -38.02 -24.36 -47.47
CA ARG A 557 -39.34 -23.66 -47.45
C ARG A 557 -40.12 -23.89 -46.11
N ARG A 558 -41.07 -22.99 -45.77
CA ARG A 558 -42.32 -23.08 -44.94
C ARG A 558 -42.52 -24.14 -43.81
N GLY A 559 -43.11 -23.68 -42.70
CA GLY A 559 -43.93 -24.46 -41.74
C GLY A 559 -44.80 -23.53 -40.85
N GLN A 560 -46.00 -23.95 -40.41
CA GLN A 560 -46.94 -23.16 -39.59
C GLN A 560 -47.62 -24.02 -38.47
N PRO A 561 -48.41 -23.45 -37.52
CA PRO A 561 -48.60 -23.99 -36.16
C PRO A 561 -49.82 -24.93 -36.03
N PRO A 562 -50.23 -25.33 -34.79
CA PRO A 562 -51.37 -24.61 -34.18
C PRO A 562 -51.48 -24.55 -32.62
N GLN A 563 -52.38 -23.66 -32.16
CA GLN A 563 -53.35 -23.78 -31.02
C GLN A 563 -52.94 -23.77 -29.51
N GLY A 564 -53.88 -23.22 -28.71
CA GLY A 564 -54.05 -23.41 -27.25
C GLY A 564 -53.39 -22.35 -26.34
N GLY A 565 -54.04 -21.72 -25.36
CA GLY A 565 -55.46 -21.79 -24.91
C GLY A 565 -55.82 -20.72 -23.85
N ARG A 566 -57.11 -20.58 -23.53
CA ARG A 566 -57.72 -19.65 -22.53
C ARG A 566 -57.34 -20.06 -21.08
N GLY A 567 -57.46 -19.26 -20.00
CA GLY A 567 -57.93 -17.87 -19.79
C GLY A 567 -58.45 -17.66 -18.33
N GLY A 568 -58.76 -16.41 -17.91
CA GLY A 568 -59.31 -16.06 -16.57
C GLY A 568 -58.25 -15.56 -15.56
N ARG A 569 -58.42 -14.53 -14.70
CA ARG A 569 -59.53 -14.01 -13.85
C ARG A 569 -59.77 -14.84 -12.57
N LEU A 570 -59.96 -14.31 -11.34
CA LEU A 570 -59.97 -12.93 -10.77
C LEU A 570 -59.86 -12.96 -9.21
N ARG A 571 -59.34 -11.88 -8.59
CA ARG A 571 -59.66 -11.25 -7.25
C ARG A 571 -59.83 -12.06 -5.93
N GLY A 572 -59.47 -11.39 -4.82
CA GLY A 572 -60.00 -11.60 -3.44
C GLY A 572 -58.95 -12.14 -2.45
N ALA A 573 -58.54 -11.55 -1.31
CA ALA A 573 -58.94 -10.42 -0.42
C ALA A 573 -59.56 -10.85 0.93
N GLY A 574 -58.99 -10.36 2.05
CA GLY A 574 -59.37 -10.71 3.44
C GLY A 574 -58.68 -11.99 3.97
N GLY A 575 -58.47 -12.18 5.27
CA GLY A 575 -58.73 -11.32 6.43
C GLY A 575 -58.18 -11.91 7.75
N ALA A 576 -58.08 -11.10 8.80
CA ALA A 576 -57.44 -11.33 10.11
C ALA A 576 -57.77 -12.64 10.87
N ALA A 577 -56.87 -13.09 11.78
CA ALA A 577 -57.11 -13.27 13.23
C ALA A 577 -56.14 -14.26 13.95
N ALA A 578 -56.03 -14.08 15.27
CA ALA A 578 -55.12 -14.68 16.25
C ALA A 578 -54.99 -16.23 16.33
N GLY A 579 -53.82 -16.70 16.77
CA GLY A 579 -53.57 -18.09 17.22
C GLY A 579 -52.52 -18.15 18.36
N ARG A 580 -52.72 -19.01 19.36
CA ARG A 580 -51.94 -19.04 20.62
C ARG A 580 -50.79 -20.05 20.63
N GLY A 581 -49.66 -19.65 21.26
CA GLY A 581 -48.96 -20.47 22.25
C GLY A 581 -47.86 -21.45 21.80
N GLY A 582 -46.77 -21.49 22.58
CA GLY A 582 -45.69 -22.49 22.47
C GLY A 582 -44.60 -22.24 23.51
N ARG A 583 -44.39 -23.19 24.45
CA ARG A 583 -43.44 -23.04 25.57
C ARG A 583 -42.02 -23.47 25.19
N ARG A 584 -41.00 -22.85 25.81
CA ARG A 584 -39.62 -23.38 25.94
C ARG A 584 -39.30 -23.63 27.42
N PRO A 585 -38.63 -24.74 27.77
CA PRO A 585 -37.82 -24.86 28.98
C PRO A 585 -36.32 -24.70 28.65
N ALA A 586 -35.52 -24.36 29.65
CA ALA A 586 -34.04 -24.39 29.61
C ALA A 586 -33.51 -25.48 30.58
N PRO A 587 -32.30 -26.02 30.37
CA PRO A 587 -31.63 -26.87 31.34
C PRO A 587 -30.49 -26.16 32.10
N ALA A 588 -30.34 -26.52 33.36
CA ALA A 588 -29.21 -26.20 34.24
C ALA A 588 -28.93 -27.47 35.12
N PRO A 589 -27.85 -27.57 35.94
CA PRO A 589 -26.79 -28.51 35.59
C PRO A 589 -26.32 -29.45 36.73
N ALA A 590 -25.17 -30.10 36.48
CA ALA A 590 -24.19 -30.67 37.44
C ALA A 590 -24.30 -32.15 37.88
N GLY A 591 -23.13 -32.70 38.26
CA GLY A 591 -22.97 -33.95 39.03
C GLY A 591 -22.35 -35.14 38.26
N GLY A 592 -21.27 -35.75 38.81
CA GLY A 592 -20.79 -37.08 38.36
C GLY A 592 -19.28 -37.35 38.45
N LEU A 593 -18.79 -37.79 39.62
CA LEU A 593 -17.43 -38.32 39.81
C LEU A 593 -17.46 -39.84 40.03
N ARG A 594 -16.59 -40.61 39.35
CA ARG A 594 -15.79 -41.74 39.90
C ARG A 594 -14.88 -42.38 38.85
N ALA A 595 -13.95 -43.23 39.28
CA ALA A 595 -12.88 -43.83 38.47
C ALA A 595 -12.67 -45.31 38.80
N ALA A 596 -12.09 -46.10 37.87
CA ALA A 596 -11.34 -47.35 38.14
C ALA A 596 -10.60 -47.90 36.90
N ALA A 597 -9.62 -48.79 37.16
CA ALA A 597 -9.06 -49.84 36.28
C ALA A 597 -8.43 -49.44 34.92
N GLY A 598 -7.10 -49.55 34.81
CA GLY A 598 -6.34 -49.41 33.56
C GLY A 598 -5.85 -50.73 32.95
N ARG A 599 -5.07 -50.65 31.86
CA ARG A 599 -4.20 -51.73 31.32
C ARG A 599 -3.00 -51.12 30.56
N ALA A 600 -1.88 -51.85 30.53
CA ALA A 600 -0.61 -51.33 30.00
C ALA A 600 -0.47 -51.47 28.46
N LEU A 601 0.23 -50.52 27.82
CA LEU A 601 0.54 -50.57 26.38
C LEU A 601 1.85 -49.86 26.00
N LEU A 602 2.98 -50.58 26.13
CA LEU A 602 4.23 -50.34 25.41
C LEU A 602 4.61 -51.70 24.76
N PRO A 603 4.90 -51.76 23.45
CA PRO A 603 6.05 -51.05 22.89
C PRO A 603 5.86 -50.54 21.44
N ARG A 604 5.76 -49.22 21.24
CA ARG A 604 5.86 -48.59 19.90
C ARG A 604 6.95 -47.52 19.73
N ARG A 605 7.53 -46.99 20.82
CA ARG A 605 8.50 -45.86 20.74
C ARG A 605 9.91 -46.24 20.26
N ARG A 606 10.48 -47.39 20.67
CA ARG A 606 11.87 -47.77 20.30
C ARG A 606 12.09 -47.87 18.78
N ARG A 607 11.26 -48.65 18.07
CA ARG A 607 11.36 -48.83 16.60
C ARG A 607 11.28 -47.53 15.77
N HIS A 608 10.78 -46.43 16.33
CA HIS A 608 10.79 -45.13 15.66
C HIS A 608 12.13 -44.39 15.84
N ALA A 609 12.73 -44.46 17.04
CA ALA A 609 14.02 -43.83 17.34
C ALA A 609 15.15 -44.42 16.48
N ASP A 610 15.18 -45.75 16.33
CA ASP A 610 16.21 -46.46 15.55
C ASP A 610 16.14 -46.08 14.05
N ARG A 611 14.93 -45.92 13.50
CA ARG A 611 14.73 -45.39 12.13
C ARG A 611 15.22 -43.96 11.96
N VAL A 612 15.02 -43.10 12.96
CA VAL A 612 15.51 -41.70 12.92
C VAL A 612 17.04 -41.65 13.01
N ARG A 613 17.66 -42.45 13.89
CA ARG A 613 19.13 -42.59 13.94
C ARG A 613 19.71 -43.07 12.60
N GLY A 614 19.10 -44.08 11.98
CA GLY A 614 19.54 -44.60 10.67
C GLY A 614 19.46 -43.58 9.53
N LEU A 615 18.49 -42.66 9.57
CA LEU A 615 18.38 -41.57 8.60
C LEU A 615 19.44 -40.48 8.82
N LEU A 616 19.66 -40.06 10.07
CA LEU A 616 20.65 -39.03 10.42
C LEU A 616 22.09 -39.44 10.04
N VAL A 617 22.46 -40.70 10.26
CA VAL A 617 23.78 -41.22 9.87
C VAL A 617 23.98 -41.19 8.35
N ARG A 618 22.93 -41.49 7.56
CA ARG A 618 22.99 -41.41 6.08
C ARG A 618 23.11 -39.96 5.60
N ALA A 619 22.38 -39.03 6.20
CA ALA A 619 22.47 -37.60 5.87
C ALA A 619 23.88 -37.04 6.15
N ALA A 620 24.47 -37.36 7.30
CA ALA A 620 25.85 -36.98 7.62
C ALA A 620 26.89 -37.58 6.64
N GLY A 621 26.66 -38.83 6.21
CA GLY A 621 27.49 -39.49 5.19
C GLY A 621 27.42 -38.84 3.80
N GLN A 622 26.26 -38.30 3.40
CA GLN A 622 26.13 -37.53 2.16
C GLN A 622 26.77 -36.14 2.27
N HIS A 623 26.60 -35.44 3.39
CA HIS A 623 27.21 -34.11 3.60
C HIS A 623 28.74 -34.15 3.47
N ARG A 624 29.40 -35.17 4.01
CA ARG A 624 30.85 -35.38 3.88
C ARG A 624 31.32 -35.71 2.46
N ARG A 625 30.44 -36.16 1.56
CA ARG A 625 30.78 -36.37 0.14
C ARG A 625 30.58 -35.11 -0.70
N CYS A 626 29.58 -34.29 -0.39
CA CYS A 626 29.40 -33.00 -1.07
C CYS A 626 30.49 -31.99 -0.68
N ALA A 627 30.94 -31.99 0.59
CA ALA A 627 32.05 -31.17 1.07
C ALA A 627 33.46 -31.68 0.68
N ALA A 628 33.52 -32.61 -0.28
CA ALA A 628 34.76 -33.08 -0.94
C ALA A 628 34.63 -33.03 -2.48
N LEU A 629 33.60 -32.32 -2.97
CA LEU A 629 33.30 -32.03 -4.39
C LEU A 629 33.03 -30.51 -4.59
N LEU A 630 33.41 -29.72 -3.59
CA LEU A 630 33.46 -28.26 -3.52
C LEU A 630 34.81 -27.89 -2.90
#